data_AF-A0A9W6SPJ5-F1
#
_entry.id   AF-A0A9W6SPJ5-F1
#
_cell.length_a   1.000
_cell.length_b   1.000
_cell.length_c   1.000
_cell.angle_alpha   90.00
_cell.angle_beta   90.00
_cell.angle_gamma   90.00
#
_symmetry.space_group_name_H-M   'P 1'
#
loop_
_entity.id
_entity.type
_entity.pdbx_description
1 polymer ?
#
loop_
_entity_poly.entity_id
_entity_poly.type
_entity_poly.pdbx_seq_one_letter_code
_entity_poly.pdbx_strand_id
1 'polypeptide(L)'
;MTRSTWDDAEAAHLADVSGLARRLLAAEDPYEVALEIMGTSAMVMRVDPAGSVYRIWGVLTDWIELKPDERERAEAEMARAAREWLALDLADRGAVGTYLDYWEYDVCGYERSQPDRGAVAPDF
;
A
#
# COMPACT_ATOMS: atom_id res chain seq x y z
N MET A 1 -4.67 -11.21 -25.77
CA MET A 1 -4.59 -10.42 -24.53
C MET A 1 -3.27 -10.75 -23.88
N THR A 2 -2.29 -9.85 -23.99
CA THR A 2 -0.99 -10.00 -23.34
C THR A 2 -1.21 -9.75 -21.85
N ARG A 3 -1.02 -10.79 -21.03
CA ARG A 3 -0.90 -10.64 -19.57
C ARG A 3 0.34 -9.78 -19.37
N SER A 4 0.18 -8.48 -19.15
CA SER A 4 1.31 -7.61 -18.88
C SER A 4 1.85 -8.03 -17.52
N THR A 5 2.94 -8.79 -17.55
CA THR A 5 3.66 -9.18 -16.35
C THR A 5 4.21 -7.92 -15.70
N TRP A 6 4.30 -7.92 -14.39
CA TRP A 6 5.12 -6.95 -13.67
C TRP A 6 6.52 -6.90 -14.29
N ASP A 7 7.12 -5.72 -14.33
CA ASP A 7 8.56 -5.64 -14.58
C ASP A 7 9.36 -6.22 -13.40
N ASP A 8 10.66 -6.42 -13.58
CA ASP A 8 11.49 -7.07 -12.56
C ASP A 8 11.52 -6.29 -11.23
N ALA A 9 11.45 -4.95 -11.29
CA ALA A 9 11.47 -4.11 -10.09
C ALA A 9 10.11 -4.13 -9.37
N GLU A 10 9.02 -4.06 -10.12
CA GLU A 10 7.66 -4.23 -9.62
C GLU A 10 7.49 -5.61 -8.96
N ALA A 11 7.95 -6.68 -9.63
CA ALA A 11 7.86 -8.04 -9.12
C ALA A 11 8.69 -8.25 -7.85
N ALA A 12 9.92 -7.69 -7.79
CA ALA A 12 10.76 -7.71 -6.60
C ALA A 12 10.07 -6.99 -5.43
N HIS A 13 9.51 -5.81 -5.68
CA HIS A 13 8.80 -5.04 -4.67
C HIS A 13 7.59 -5.81 -4.11
N LEU A 14 6.77 -6.43 -4.98
CA LEU A 14 5.63 -7.25 -4.55
C LEU A 14 6.07 -8.44 -3.68
N ALA A 15 7.19 -9.08 -4.02
CA ALA A 15 7.74 -10.17 -3.25
C ALA A 15 8.22 -9.69 -1.86
N ASP A 16 8.91 -8.55 -1.79
CA ASP A 16 9.37 -7.94 -0.54
C ASP A 16 8.21 -7.58 0.38
N VAL A 17 7.19 -6.87 -0.14
CA VAL A 17 5.98 -6.52 0.63
C VAL A 17 5.27 -7.78 1.12
N SER A 18 5.20 -8.84 0.31
CA SER A 18 4.60 -10.11 0.73
C SER A 18 5.42 -10.84 1.81
N GLY A 19 6.75 -10.74 1.76
CA GLY A 19 7.63 -11.25 2.81
C GLY A 19 7.38 -10.53 4.14
N LEU A 20 7.35 -9.20 4.08
CA LEU A 20 7.11 -8.34 5.24
C LEU A 20 5.69 -8.52 5.80
N ALA A 21 4.66 -8.63 4.96
CA ALA A 21 3.29 -8.89 5.40
C ALA A 21 3.16 -10.21 6.17
N ARG A 22 3.85 -11.28 5.73
CA ARG A 22 3.89 -12.54 6.49
C ARG A 22 4.58 -12.35 7.84
N ARG A 23 5.68 -11.60 7.87
CA ARG A 23 6.43 -11.33 9.09
C ARG A 23 5.61 -10.47 10.06
N LEU A 24 4.86 -9.50 9.56
CA LEU A 24 3.97 -8.65 10.35
C LEU A 24 2.93 -9.48 11.09
N LEU A 25 2.30 -10.45 10.43
CA LEU A 25 1.31 -11.33 11.05
C LEU A 25 1.87 -12.25 12.15
N ALA A 26 3.18 -12.44 12.20
CA ALA A 26 3.87 -13.25 13.19
C ALA A 26 4.66 -12.42 14.21
N ALA A 27 4.72 -11.10 14.05
CA ALA A 27 5.53 -10.22 14.88
C ALA A 27 4.85 -9.95 16.23
N GLU A 28 5.66 -9.84 17.28
CA GLU A 28 5.21 -9.34 18.59
C GLU A 28 4.88 -7.84 18.52
N ASP A 29 5.62 -7.09 17.69
CA ASP A 29 5.35 -5.68 17.41
C ASP A 29 5.11 -5.47 15.90
N PRO A 30 3.83 -5.44 15.46
CA PRO A 30 3.47 -5.20 14.06
C PRO A 30 3.91 -3.83 13.54
N TYR A 31 4.07 -2.83 14.43
CA TYR A 31 4.41 -1.46 14.06
C TYR A 31 5.79 -1.36 13.42
N GLU A 32 6.79 -2.02 13.99
CA GLU A 32 8.17 -2.04 13.45
C GLU A 32 8.20 -2.65 12.04
N VAL A 33 7.44 -3.73 11.82
CA VAL A 33 7.36 -4.33 10.48
C VAL A 33 6.58 -3.45 9.51
N ALA A 34 5.55 -2.74 9.98
CA ALA A 34 4.81 -1.76 9.17
C ALA A 34 5.71 -0.60 8.71
N LEU A 35 6.59 -0.10 9.58
CA LEU A 35 7.60 0.90 9.22
C LEU A 35 8.57 0.37 8.16
N GLU A 36 8.96 -0.90 8.21
CA GLU A 36 9.79 -1.51 7.17
C GLU A 36 9.05 -1.64 5.83
N ILE A 37 7.76 -1.96 5.82
CA ILE A 37 6.94 -1.96 4.60
C ILE A 37 6.87 -0.55 4.00
N MET A 38 6.59 0.45 4.83
CA MET A 38 6.58 1.85 4.40
C MET A 38 7.96 2.25 3.85
N GLY A 39 9.04 1.96 4.58
CA GLY A 39 10.40 2.32 4.22
C GLY A 39 10.87 1.67 2.91
N THR A 40 10.62 0.37 2.71
CA THR A 40 11.00 -0.30 1.46
C THR A 40 10.23 0.27 0.27
N SER A 41 8.96 0.62 0.47
CA SER A 41 8.12 1.23 -0.57
C SER A 41 8.55 2.65 -0.92
N ALA A 42 8.97 3.43 0.07
CA ALA A 42 9.48 4.79 -0.12
C ALA A 42 10.71 4.82 -1.05
N MET A 43 11.58 3.81 -0.97
CA MET A 43 12.79 3.73 -1.80
C MET A 43 12.50 3.58 -3.30
N VAL A 44 11.32 3.06 -3.66
CA VAL A 44 10.94 2.77 -5.05
C VAL A 44 9.60 3.39 -5.44
N MET A 45 9.16 4.46 -4.73
CA MET A 45 7.82 5.07 -4.86
C MET A 45 7.39 5.51 -6.28
N ARG A 46 8.32 5.60 -7.24
CA ARG A 46 8.04 5.92 -8.65
C ARG A 46 7.56 4.70 -9.46
N VAL A 47 7.62 3.52 -8.86
CA VAL A 47 7.20 2.24 -9.44
C VAL A 47 5.81 1.89 -8.88
N ASP A 48 4.90 1.42 -9.74
CA ASP A 48 3.60 0.90 -9.33
C ASP A 48 3.77 -0.56 -8.86
N PRO A 49 3.35 -0.96 -7.64
CA PRO A 49 2.45 -0.27 -6.71
C PRO A 49 3.07 0.45 -5.52
N ALA A 50 4.39 0.65 -5.50
CA ALA A 50 5.11 1.12 -4.32
C ALA A 50 4.61 2.46 -3.77
N GLY A 51 4.17 3.38 -4.63
CA GLY A 51 3.60 4.65 -4.20
C GLY A 51 2.36 4.49 -3.31
N SER A 52 1.43 3.61 -3.69
CA SER A 52 0.21 3.33 -2.92
C SER A 52 0.52 2.57 -1.64
N VAL A 53 1.41 1.58 -1.71
CA VAL A 53 1.87 0.84 -0.53
C VAL A 53 2.50 1.80 0.49
N TYR A 54 3.40 2.70 0.05
CA TYR A 54 3.99 3.72 0.92
C TYR A 54 2.92 4.56 1.65
N ARG A 55 1.90 5.05 0.93
CA ARG A 55 0.84 5.88 1.50
C ARG A 55 -0.04 5.13 2.50
N ILE A 56 -0.47 3.92 2.15
CA ILE A 56 -1.32 3.09 3.03
C ILE A 56 -0.58 2.80 4.34
N TRP A 57 0.65 2.32 4.24
CA TRP A 57 1.42 1.95 5.44
C TRP A 57 1.84 3.16 6.25
N GLY A 58 2.11 4.32 5.63
CA GLY A 58 2.33 5.58 6.32
C GLY A 58 1.12 6.01 7.16
N VAL A 59 -0.10 5.94 6.61
CA VAL A 59 -1.32 6.27 7.37
C VAL A 59 -1.53 5.31 8.55
N LEU A 60 -1.24 4.02 8.37
CA LEU A 60 -1.38 3.04 9.44
C LEU A 60 -0.36 3.25 10.56
N THR A 61 0.89 3.58 10.23
CA THR A 61 1.92 3.89 11.25
C THR A 61 1.64 5.21 11.94
N ASP A 62 1.25 6.25 11.18
CA ASP A 62 0.87 7.55 11.72
C ASP A 62 -0.31 7.44 12.68
N TRP A 63 -1.25 6.50 12.46
CA TRP A 63 -2.36 6.27 13.38
C TRP A 63 -1.85 5.91 14.79
N ILE A 64 -0.87 5.01 14.89
CA ILE A 64 -0.27 4.63 16.19
C ILE A 64 0.44 5.84 16.82
N GLU A 65 1.19 6.60 16.04
CA GLU A 65 1.94 7.76 16.54
C GLU A 65 1.03 8.91 17.00
N LEU A 66 -0.02 9.22 16.23
CA LEU A 66 -0.92 10.35 16.46
C LEU A 66 -2.04 10.02 17.44
N LYS A 67 -2.42 8.75 17.58
CA LYS A 67 -3.48 8.28 18.49
C LYS A 67 -3.03 7.01 19.23
N PRO A 68 -2.08 7.13 20.18
CA PRO A 68 -1.54 5.98 20.89
C PRO A 68 -2.60 5.18 21.68
N ASP A 69 -3.68 5.84 22.12
CA ASP A 69 -4.81 5.19 22.80
C ASP A 69 -5.59 4.23 21.87
N GLU A 70 -5.44 4.36 20.54
CA GLU A 70 -6.06 3.51 19.53
C GLU A 70 -5.09 2.44 18.98
N ARG A 71 -3.92 2.23 19.60
CA ARG A 71 -2.86 1.33 19.11
C ARG A 71 -3.37 -0.07 18.77
N GLU A 72 -4.10 -0.73 19.67
CA GLU A 72 -4.62 -2.09 19.42
C GLU A 72 -5.51 -2.15 18.17
N ARG A 73 -6.28 -1.09 17.91
CA ARG A 73 -7.14 -0.99 16.73
C ARG A 73 -6.30 -0.76 15.47
N ALA A 74 -5.30 0.11 15.52
CA ALA A 74 -4.40 0.33 14.40
C ALA A 74 -3.61 -0.93 14.03
N GLU A 75 -3.11 -1.68 15.03
CA GLU A 75 -2.44 -2.97 14.82
C GLU A 75 -3.38 -4.02 14.21
N ALA A 76 -4.64 -4.06 14.65
CA ALA A 76 -5.64 -4.95 14.05
C ALA A 76 -5.89 -4.60 12.56
N GLU A 77 -5.90 -3.32 12.20
CA GLU A 77 -6.04 -2.87 10.82
C GLU A 77 -4.79 -3.15 9.97
N MET A 78 -3.58 -3.01 10.54
CA MET A 78 -2.34 -3.47 9.89
C MET A 78 -2.38 -4.98 9.60
N ALA A 79 -2.84 -5.78 10.57
CA ALA A 79 -2.99 -7.22 10.38
C ALA A 79 -4.08 -7.54 9.33
N ARG A 80 -5.15 -6.74 9.26
CA ARG A 80 -6.19 -6.89 8.22
C ARG A 80 -5.62 -6.61 6.84
N ALA A 81 -4.93 -5.49 6.65
CA ALA A 81 -4.27 -5.13 5.39
C ALA A 81 -3.29 -6.22 4.95
N ALA A 82 -2.44 -6.70 5.85
CA ALA A 82 -1.48 -7.77 5.54
C ALA A 82 -2.15 -9.09 5.13
N ARG A 83 -3.24 -9.50 5.80
CA ARG A 83 -3.98 -10.72 5.41
C ARG A 83 -4.64 -10.58 4.06
N GLU A 84 -5.29 -9.45 3.81
CA GLU A 84 -5.95 -9.18 2.53
C GLU A 84 -4.93 -9.14 1.39
N TRP A 85 -3.77 -8.49 1.58
CA TRP A 85 -2.66 -8.51 0.62
C TRP A 85 -2.21 -9.94 0.29
N LEU A 86 -1.99 -10.77 1.31
CA LEU A 86 -1.52 -12.15 1.14
C LEU A 86 -2.58 -13.09 0.51
N ALA A 87 -3.84 -12.67 0.44
CA ALA A 87 -4.91 -13.41 -0.22
C ALA A 87 -5.04 -13.08 -1.72
N LEU A 88 -4.32 -12.08 -2.22
CA LEU A 88 -4.38 -11.67 -3.63
C LEU A 88 -3.65 -12.67 -4.54
N ASP A 89 -4.18 -12.86 -5.76
CA ASP A 89 -3.36 -13.33 -6.88
C ASP A 89 -2.50 -12.15 -7.35
N LEU A 90 -1.26 -12.07 -6.86
CA LEU A 90 -0.35 -10.98 -7.22
C LEU A 90 0.01 -11.00 -8.72
N ALA A 91 -0.25 -12.07 -9.48
CA ALA A 91 -0.08 -12.04 -10.94
C ALA A 91 -1.24 -11.33 -11.67
N ASP A 92 -2.33 -11.01 -10.96
CA ASP A 92 -3.45 -10.21 -11.44
C ASP A 92 -3.27 -8.75 -11.02
N ARG A 93 -2.76 -7.91 -11.93
CA ARG A 93 -2.61 -6.46 -11.69
C ARG A 93 -3.94 -5.79 -11.33
N GLY A 94 -5.08 -6.30 -11.83
CA GLY A 94 -6.39 -5.76 -11.51
C GLY A 94 -6.81 -6.03 -10.07
N ALA A 95 -6.50 -7.22 -9.56
CA ALA A 95 -6.73 -7.56 -8.15
C ALA A 95 -5.87 -6.70 -7.21
N VAL A 96 -4.58 -6.52 -7.56
CA VAL A 96 -3.68 -5.64 -6.81
C VAL A 96 -4.17 -4.19 -6.84
N GLY A 97 -4.54 -3.67 -8.01
CA GLY A 97 -5.08 -2.31 -8.14
C GLY A 97 -6.37 -2.10 -7.34
N THR A 98 -7.30 -3.07 -7.38
CA THR A 98 -8.56 -2.98 -6.61
C THR A 98 -8.31 -2.96 -5.10
N TYR A 99 -7.37 -3.77 -4.62
CA TYR A 99 -6.96 -3.75 -3.22
C TYR A 99 -6.39 -2.38 -2.82
N LEU A 100 -5.48 -1.83 -3.63
CA LEU A 100 -4.84 -0.56 -3.35
C LEU A 100 -5.83 0.60 -3.38
N ASP A 101 -6.73 0.65 -4.37
CA ASP A 101 -7.77 1.67 -4.46
C ASP A 101 -8.67 1.67 -3.23
N TYR A 102 -9.10 0.49 -2.77
CA TYR A 102 -9.93 0.36 -1.58
C TYR A 102 -9.20 0.88 -0.34
N TRP A 103 -7.97 0.42 -0.10
CA TRP A 103 -7.23 0.82 1.09
C TRP A 103 -6.83 2.29 1.06
N GLU A 104 -6.33 2.78 -0.06
CA GLU A 104 -5.85 4.16 -0.18
C GLU A 104 -6.99 5.17 -0.08
N TYR A 105 -8.08 4.97 -0.82
CA TYR A 105 -9.14 5.97 -0.92
C TYR A 105 -10.26 5.75 0.09
N ASP A 106 -10.71 4.50 0.29
CA ASP A 106 -11.90 4.24 1.11
C ASP A 106 -11.54 4.02 2.59
N VAL A 107 -10.37 3.47 2.90
CA VAL A 107 -9.92 3.23 4.28
C VAL A 107 -9.03 4.35 4.80
N CYS A 108 -7.97 4.70 4.07
CA CYS A 108 -7.02 5.76 4.44
C CYS A 108 -7.55 7.16 4.13
N GLY A 109 -8.59 7.29 3.30
CA GLY A 109 -9.28 8.56 3.06
C GLY A 109 -8.53 9.53 2.14
N TYR A 110 -7.57 9.06 1.33
CA TYR A 110 -6.98 9.92 0.31
C TYR A 110 -8.05 10.39 -0.68
N GLU A 111 -7.91 11.62 -1.16
CA GLU A 111 -8.76 12.10 -2.24
C GLU A 111 -8.37 11.40 -3.55
N ARG A 112 -9.38 10.87 -4.25
CA ARG A 112 -9.17 10.44 -5.64
C ARG A 112 -8.86 11.70 -6.44
N SER A 113 -7.65 11.77 -6.99
CA SER A 113 -7.33 12.80 -7.98
C SER A 113 -8.35 12.66 -9.10
N GLN A 114 -9.22 13.66 -9.33
CA GLN A 114 -10.08 13.61 -10.49
C GLN A 114 -9.18 13.53 -11.73
N PRO A 115 -9.49 12.68 -12.72
CA PRO A 115 -8.82 12.80 -14.00
C PRO A 115 -9.08 14.23 -14.47
N ASP A 116 -8.01 14.96 -14.72
CA ASP A 116 -8.02 16.35 -15.19
C ASP A 116 -9.11 16.52 -16.26
N ARG A 117 -10.26 17.09 -15.85
CA ARG A 117 -11.30 17.49 -16.79
C ARG A 117 -10.85 18.83 -17.37
N GLY A 118 -9.92 18.72 -18.30
CA GLY A 118 -9.52 19.80 -19.19
C GLY A 118 -8.72 20.90 -18.50
N ALA A 119 -7.42 20.66 -18.33
CA ALA A 119 -6.44 21.72 -18.56
C ALA A 119 -6.60 22.20 -20.01
N VAL A 120 -7.51 23.16 -20.21
CA VAL A 120 -7.42 24.09 -21.33
C VAL A 120 -6.12 24.84 -21.10
N ALA A 121 -5.11 24.54 -21.91
CA ALA A 121 -3.89 25.31 -21.93
C ALA A 121 -4.26 26.78 -22.18
N PRO A 122 -3.80 27.74 -21.37
CA PRO A 122 -3.98 29.14 -21.70
C PRO A 122 -3.13 29.44 -22.94
N ASP A 123 -3.78 29.96 -23.99
CA ASP A 123 -3.08 30.56 -25.14
C ASP A 123 -2.26 31.76 -24.61
N PHE A 124 -0.93 31.64 -24.70
CA PHE A 124 0.01 32.75 -24.61
C PHE A 124 0.97 32.72 -25.79
#